data_AF-A0A0G0AS68-F1
#
_entry.id   AF-A0A0G0AS68-F1
#
_cell.length_a   1.000
_cell.length_b   1.000
_cell.length_c   1.000
_cell.angle_alpha   90.00
_cell.angle_beta   90.00
_cell.angle_gamma   90.00
#
_symmetry.space_group_name_H-M   'P 1'
#
loop_
_entity.id
_entity.type
_entity.pdbx_description
1 polymer ?
#
loop_
_entity_poly.entity_id
_entity_poly.type
_entity_poly.pdbx_seq_one_letter_code
_entity_poly.pdbx_strand_id
1 'polypeptide(L)'
;QKIVSGNKVTEIKPKIERKVISPLTSEIIKKMLVSTVENAEAKWDRPKGYVIGGKTGTAQVPIKGHYDPTKTIASFIGFAPANDPKFLTLVVLYEPQTSPWGSETAAPLFFEIAKQLIVYYNISPTQ
;
A
#
# COMPACT_ATOMS: atom_id res chain seq x y z
N GLN A 1 -4.13 -5.41 19.63
CA GLN A 1 -2.81 -5.98 19.97
C GLN A 1 -2.85 -6.49 21.41
N LYS A 2 -2.32 -7.69 21.69
CA LYS A 2 -2.17 -8.18 23.07
C LYS A 2 -0.71 -8.03 23.46
N ILE A 3 -0.43 -7.30 24.53
CA ILE A 3 0.91 -7.17 25.12
C ILE A 3 0.93 -8.05 26.36
N VAL A 4 1.84 -9.02 26.38
CA VAL A 4 2.09 -9.86 27.55
C VAL A 4 3.34 -9.33 28.24
N SER A 5 3.19 -8.90 29.50
CA SER A 5 4.30 -8.48 30.37
C SER A 5 4.21 -9.24 31.68
N GLY A 6 5.05 -10.27 31.83
CA GLY A 6 4.92 -11.26 32.90
C GLY A 6 3.57 -11.99 32.85
N ASN A 7 2.83 -11.99 33.96
CA ASN A 7 1.48 -12.58 34.04
C ASN A 7 0.35 -11.61 33.64
N LYS A 8 0.69 -10.39 33.19
CA LYS A 8 -0.31 -9.38 32.84
C LYS A 8 -0.51 -9.33 31.32
N VAL A 9 -1.74 -9.61 30.89
CA VAL A 9 -2.16 -9.45 29.49
C VAL A 9 -2.92 -8.13 29.36
N THR A 10 -2.37 -7.21 28.56
CA THR A 10 -3.02 -5.96 28.21
C THR A 10 -3.55 -6.05 26.78
N GLU A 11 -4.86 -5.91 26.59
CA GLU A 11 -5.48 -5.87 25.27
C GLU A 11 -5.66 -4.41 24.82
N ILE A 12 -4.95 -4.02 23.76
CA ILE A 12 -5.10 -2.72 23.10
C ILE A 12 -6.07 -2.89 21.94
N LYS A 13 -7.26 -2.30 22.07
CA LYS A 13 -8.26 -2.26 21.00
C LYS A 13 -8.08 -1.00 20.14
N PRO A 14 -8.27 -1.08 18.81
CA PRO A 14 -8.28 0.11 17.97
C PRO A 14 -9.35 1.09 18.46
N LYS A 15 -9.00 2.37 18.56
CA LYS A 15 -9.93 3.45 18.85
C LYS A 15 -10.16 4.26 17.58
N ILE A 16 -11.42 4.45 17.21
CA ILE A 16 -11.77 5.35 16.11
C ILE A 16 -11.63 6.78 16.62
N GLU A 17 -10.69 7.54 16.06
CA GLU A 17 -10.48 8.94 16.44
C GLU A 17 -11.58 9.86 15.87
N ARG A 18 -11.83 9.77 14.56
CA ARG A 18 -12.92 10.50 13.89
C ARG A 18 -13.24 9.91 12.52
N LYS A 19 -14.41 10.27 11.99
CA LYS A 19 -14.80 9.99 10.62
C LYS A 19 -14.46 11.18 9.73
N VAL A 20 -13.43 11.03 8.89
CA VAL A 20 -12.92 12.12 8.04
C VAL A 20 -13.76 12.30 6.77
N ILE A 21 -14.30 11.21 6.21
CA ILE A 21 -15.14 11.21 5.00
C ILE A 21 -16.36 10.31 5.18
N SER A 22 -17.38 10.51 4.33
CA SER A 22 -18.56 9.66 4.33
C SER A 22 -18.24 8.22 3.88
N PRO A 23 -19.04 7.21 4.25
CA PRO A 23 -18.83 5.84 3.81
C PRO A 23 -18.93 5.71 2.29
N LEU A 24 -19.89 6.42 1.67
CA LEU A 24 -20.07 6.47 0.23
C LEU A 24 -18.83 7.05 -0.47
N THR A 25 -18.30 8.18 0.02
CA THR A 25 -17.06 8.78 -0.51
C THR A 25 -15.90 7.80 -0.40
N SER A 26 -15.75 7.12 0.75
CA SER A 26 -14.71 6.12 0.92
C SER A 26 -14.85 4.96 -0.05
N GLU A 27 -16.06 4.47 -0.29
CA GLU A 27 -16.31 3.37 -1.23
C GLU A 27 -15.97 3.76 -2.67
N ILE A 28 -16.37 4.97 -3.10
CA ILE A 28 -16.05 5.50 -4.43
C ILE A 28 -14.54 5.60 -4.62
N ILE A 29 -13.81 6.16 -3.64
CA ILE A 29 -12.35 6.28 -3.70
C ILE A 29 -11.69 4.90 -3.76
N LYS A 30 -12.16 3.91 -2.99
CA LYS A 30 -11.63 2.54 -3.05
C LYS A 30 -11.79 1.96 -4.46
N LYS A 31 -12.95 2.13 -5.11
CA LYS A 31 -13.18 1.67 -6.49
C LYS A 31 -12.24 2.36 -7.48
N MET A 32 -12.02 3.67 -7.34
CA MET A 32 -11.04 4.40 -8.16
C MET A 32 -9.63 3.84 -7.99
N LEU A 33 -9.19 3.60 -6.75
CA LEU A 33 -7.85 3.05 -6.47
C LEU A 33 -7.68 1.60 -6.95
N VAL A 34 -8.73 0.79 -6.92
CA VAL A 34 -8.72 -0.54 -7.57
C VAL A 34 -8.52 -0.40 -9.07
N SER A 35 -9.27 0.50 -9.72
CA SER A 35 -9.12 0.77 -11.15
C SER A 35 -7.70 1.21 -11.54
N THR A 36 -7.01 2.00 -10.71
CA THR A 36 -5.61 2.37 -11.00
C THR A 36 -4.65 1.20 -10.98
N VAL A 37 -4.99 0.11 -10.28
CA VAL A 37 -4.18 -1.12 -10.24
C VAL A 37 -4.57 -2.08 -11.36
N GLU A 38 -5.86 -2.17 -11.67
CA GLU A 38 -6.38 -3.04 -12.72
C GLU A 38 -6.03 -2.54 -14.13
N ASN A 39 -6.02 -1.23 -14.32
CA ASN A 39 -5.78 -0.58 -15.61
C ASN A 39 -4.38 0.05 -15.71
N ALA A 40 -3.44 -0.36 -14.86
CA ALA A 40 -2.06 0.12 -14.94
C ALA A 40 -1.40 -0.35 -16.25
N GLU A 41 -0.64 0.54 -16.91
CA GLU A 41 0.19 0.18 -18.07
C GLU A 41 1.31 -0.79 -17.67
N ALA A 42 1.86 -0.61 -16.46
CA ALA A 42 2.88 -1.49 -15.91
C ALA A 42 2.30 -2.86 -15.56
N LYS A 43 2.95 -3.92 -16.04
CA LYS A 43 2.56 -5.31 -15.76
C LYS A 43 3.17 -5.76 -14.43
N TRP A 44 2.37 -5.69 -13.36
CA TRP A 44 2.76 -6.18 -12.04
C TRP A 44 2.31 -7.62 -11.82
N ASP A 45 3.13 -8.40 -11.11
CA ASP A 45 2.76 -9.76 -10.67
C ASP A 45 1.86 -9.70 -9.43
N ARG A 46 0.59 -9.36 -9.66
CA ARG A 46 -0.42 -9.16 -8.62
C ARG A 46 -0.87 -10.51 -8.03
N PRO A 47 -1.12 -10.60 -6.71
CA PRO A 47 -1.79 -11.75 -6.09
C PRO A 47 -3.10 -12.10 -6.82
N LYS A 48 -3.17 -13.30 -7.42
CA LYS A 48 -4.39 -13.78 -8.08
C LYS A 48 -5.49 -14.05 -7.06
N GLY A 49 -6.74 -13.71 -7.41
CA GLY A 49 -7.91 -13.91 -6.53
C GLY A 49 -8.13 -12.79 -5.50
N TYR A 50 -7.32 -11.72 -5.51
CA TYR A 50 -7.41 -10.61 -4.57
C TYR A 50 -7.62 -9.29 -5.29
N VAL A 51 -8.63 -8.53 -4.84
CA VAL A 51 -8.84 -7.16 -5.30
C VAL A 51 -7.94 -6.22 -4.51
N ILE A 52 -7.07 -5.49 -5.19
CA ILE A 52 -6.09 -4.59 -4.57
C ILE A 52 -6.32 -3.17 -5.07
N GLY A 53 -6.40 -2.22 -4.15
CA GLY A 53 -6.36 -0.79 -4.46
C GLY A 53 -5.01 -0.22 -4.08
N GLY A 54 -4.50 0.72 -4.88
CA GLY A 54 -3.22 1.37 -4.56
C GLY A 54 -2.91 2.56 -5.44
N LYS A 55 -1.77 3.19 -5.20
CA LYS A 55 -1.28 4.31 -6.01
C LYS A 55 0.24 4.34 -6.00
N THR A 56 0.80 4.53 -7.18
CA THR A 56 2.20 4.88 -7.42
C THR A 56 2.48 6.36 -7.15
N GLY A 57 3.64 6.63 -6.56
CA GLY A 57 4.26 7.94 -6.44
C GLY A 57 5.70 7.93 -6.94
N THR A 58 6.12 9.05 -7.54
CA THR A 58 7.51 9.29 -7.95
C THR A 58 7.77 10.77 -7.81
N ALA A 59 8.67 11.13 -6.91
CA ALA A 59 9.02 12.52 -6.62
C ALA A 59 10.52 12.71 -6.79
N GLN A 60 10.95 13.84 -7.31
CA GLN A 60 12.38 14.17 -7.37
C GLN A 60 12.90 14.51 -5.96
N VAL A 61 14.14 14.16 -5.67
CA VAL A 61 14.78 14.48 -4.39
C VAL A 61 14.98 16.00 -4.28
N PRO A 62 14.54 16.66 -3.20
CA PRO A 62 14.78 18.09 -3.01
C PRO A 62 16.24 18.34 -2.58
N ILE A 63 16.90 19.29 -3.23
CA ILE A 63 18.26 19.74 -2.91
C ILE A 63 18.28 21.27 -2.82
N LYS A 64 18.40 21.80 -1.60
CA LYS A 64 18.61 23.24 -1.31
C LYS A 64 17.69 24.17 -2.12
N GLY A 65 16.39 23.89 -2.14
CA GLY A 65 15.39 24.72 -2.83
C GLY A 65 15.15 24.37 -4.31
N HIS A 66 15.88 23.39 -4.86
CA HIS A 66 15.68 22.84 -6.19
C HIS A 66 15.43 21.33 -6.15
N TYR A 67 15.25 20.70 -7.31
CA TYR A 67 15.10 19.25 -7.44
C TYR A 67 16.33 18.64 -8.10
N ASP A 68 16.75 17.47 -7.61
CA ASP A 68 17.76 16.68 -8.29
C ASP A 68 17.21 16.17 -9.63
N PRO A 69 17.91 16.39 -10.76
CA PRO A 69 17.43 15.96 -12.07
C PRO A 69 17.54 14.44 -12.29
N THR A 70 18.29 13.73 -11.46
CA THR A 70 18.63 12.31 -11.61
C THR A 70 18.08 11.42 -10.50
N LYS A 71 17.80 11.98 -9.33
CA LYS A 71 17.40 11.22 -8.15
C LYS A 71 15.91 11.34 -7.86
N THR A 72 15.29 10.20 -7.58
CA THR A 72 13.88 10.13 -7.19
C THR A 72 13.68 9.42 -5.85
N ILE A 73 12.54 9.70 -5.24
CA ILE A 73 11.91 8.91 -4.20
C ILE A 73 10.73 8.22 -4.87
N ALA A 74 10.86 6.90 -5.03
CA ALA A 74 9.86 6.04 -5.61
C ALA A 74 8.97 5.46 -4.52
N SER A 75 7.65 5.45 -4.71
CA SER A 75 6.73 4.92 -3.72
C SER A 75 5.52 4.21 -4.30
N PHE A 76 4.98 3.30 -3.50
CA PHE A 76 3.68 2.69 -3.74
C PHE A 76 2.94 2.54 -2.43
N ILE A 77 1.71 3.01 -2.38
CA ILE A 77 0.81 2.76 -1.25
C ILE A 77 -0.36 1.90 -1.73
N GLY A 78 -0.73 0.88 -0.97
CA GLY A 78 -1.85 0.03 -1.33
C GLY A 78 -2.43 -0.74 -0.16
N PHE A 79 -3.62 -1.29 -0.38
CA PHE A 79 -4.39 -2.03 0.60
C PHE A 79 -5.10 -3.21 -0.04
N ALA A 80 -5.28 -4.28 0.74
CA ALA A 80 -6.02 -5.46 0.29
C ALA A 80 -6.69 -6.21 1.46
N PRO A 81 -7.76 -6.97 1.16
CA PRO A 81 -8.59 -6.86 -0.04
C PRO A 81 -9.36 -5.53 -0.09
N ALA A 82 -9.72 -5.04 -1.27
CA ALA A 82 -10.29 -3.69 -1.39
C ALA A 82 -11.71 -3.54 -0.79
N ASN A 83 -12.49 -4.62 -0.75
CA ASN A 83 -13.83 -4.63 -0.15
C ASN A 83 -13.76 -4.54 1.38
N ASP A 84 -12.90 -5.35 2.01
CA ASP A 84 -12.68 -5.41 3.46
C ASP A 84 -11.16 -5.42 3.79
N PRO A 85 -10.49 -4.24 3.76
CA PRO A 85 -9.05 -4.15 3.87
C PRO A 85 -8.52 -4.71 5.20
N LYS A 86 -7.56 -5.64 5.12
CA LYS A 86 -6.87 -6.21 6.29
C LYS A 86 -5.51 -5.59 6.53
N PHE A 87 -4.91 -5.00 5.50
CA PHE A 87 -3.67 -4.25 5.61
C PHE A 87 -3.65 -3.04 4.68
N LEU A 88 -2.86 -2.04 5.08
CA LEU A 88 -2.41 -0.91 4.27
C LEU A 88 -0.89 -0.92 4.36
N THR A 89 -0.20 -0.76 3.24
CA THR A 89 1.26 -0.77 3.19
C THR A 89 1.74 0.35 2.30
N LEU A 90 2.72 1.11 2.80
CA LEU A 90 3.45 2.12 2.06
C LEU A 90 4.89 1.63 1.89
N VAL A 91 5.31 1.47 0.65
CA VAL A 91 6.70 1.21 0.27
C VAL A 91 7.31 2.50 -0.23
N VAL A 92 8.48 2.87 0.29
CA VAL A 92 9.25 4.03 -0.14
C VAL A 92 10.69 3.59 -0.39
N LEU A 93 11.18 3.88 -1.59
CA LEU A 93 12.56 3.64 -1.99
C LEU A 93 13.23 4.97 -2.29
N TYR A 94 14.34 5.24 -1.60
CA TYR A 94 15.16 6.41 -1.83
C TYR A 94 16.21 6.10 -2.88
N GLU A 95 16.30 6.95 -3.90
CA GLU A 95 17.30 6.87 -4.96
C GLU A 95 17.43 5.46 -5.57
N PRO A 96 16.32 4.83 -6.03
CA PRO A 96 16.40 3.50 -6.63
C PRO A 96 17.27 3.52 -7.89
N GLN A 97 18.14 2.52 -8.02
CA GLN A 97 19.17 2.48 -9.06
C GLN A 97 18.71 1.80 -10.36
N THR A 98 17.71 0.91 -10.29
CA THR A 98 17.24 0.13 -11.44
C THR A 98 16.28 0.89 -12.34
N SER A 99 15.49 1.81 -11.77
CA SER A 99 14.59 2.71 -12.48
C SER A 99 14.14 3.84 -11.56
N PRO A 100 13.95 5.08 -12.05
CA PRO A 100 13.44 6.17 -11.23
C PRO A 100 11.94 6.06 -10.92
N TRP A 101 11.20 5.20 -11.64
CA TRP A 101 9.74 5.12 -11.58
C TRP A 101 9.24 4.20 -10.46
N GLY A 102 8.29 4.70 -9.66
CA GLY A 102 7.64 3.93 -8.60
C GLY A 102 6.86 2.73 -9.11
N SER A 103 6.34 2.79 -10.33
CA SER A 103 5.70 1.66 -11.02
C SER A 103 6.66 0.51 -11.32
N GLU A 104 7.95 0.78 -11.47
CA GLU A 104 8.95 -0.22 -11.87
C GLU A 104 9.78 -0.72 -10.67
N THR A 105 9.71 -0.03 -9.53
CA THR A 105 10.54 -0.33 -8.35
C THR A 105 9.71 -0.58 -7.10
N ALA A 106 9.05 0.44 -6.56
CA ALA A 106 8.27 0.33 -5.32
C ALA A 106 7.02 -0.55 -5.48
N ALA A 107 6.35 -0.51 -6.64
CA ALA A 107 5.14 -1.29 -6.88
C ALA A 107 5.41 -2.81 -6.92
N PRO A 108 6.42 -3.34 -7.66
CA PRO A 108 6.79 -4.76 -7.57
C PRO A 108 7.08 -5.22 -6.15
N LEU A 109 7.86 -4.43 -5.39
CA LEU A 109 8.16 -4.76 -3.99
C LEU A 109 6.90 -4.78 -3.11
N PHE A 110 5.98 -3.83 -3.32
CA PHE A 110 4.68 -3.87 -2.65
C PHE A 110 3.92 -5.17 -2.92
N PHE A 111 3.88 -5.65 -4.18
CA PHE A 111 3.14 -6.87 -4.50
C PHE A 111 3.78 -8.13 -3.89
N GLU A 112 5.10 -8.19 -3.82
CA GLU A 112 5.79 -9.27 -3.09
C GLU A 112 5.44 -9.27 -1.59
N ILE A 113 5.45 -8.10 -0.96
CA ILE A 113 5.02 -7.95 0.44
C ILE A 113 3.54 -8.32 0.60
N ALA A 114 2.67 -7.88 -0.32
CA ALA A 114 1.24 -8.17 -0.28
C ALA A 114 0.95 -9.67 -0.35
N LYS A 115 1.67 -10.44 -1.20
CA LYS A 115 1.56 -11.90 -1.25
C LYS A 115 1.87 -12.53 0.11
N GLN A 116 2.93 -12.08 0.77
CA GLN A 116 3.30 -12.59 2.10
C GLN A 116 2.27 -12.21 3.17
N LEU A 117 1.77 -10.97 3.15
CA LEU A 117 0.76 -10.50 4.11
C LEU A 117 -0.56 -11.25 3.96
N ILE A 118 -0.98 -11.55 2.73
CA ILE A 118 -2.19 -12.35 2.46
C ILE A 118 -2.09 -13.72 3.15
N VAL A 119 -0.96 -14.40 3.00
CA VAL A 119 -0.71 -15.70 3.66
C VAL A 119 -0.64 -15.54 5.17
N TYR A 120 0.11 -14.54 5.65
CA TYR A 120 0.32 -14.30 7.08
C TYR A 120 -0.99 -14.02 7.83
N TYR A 121 -1.88 -13.22 7.23
CA TYR A 121 -3.18 -12.90 7.82
C TYR A 121 -4.26 -13.94 7.51
N ASN A 122 -3.94 -15.02 6.80
CA ASN A 122 -4.87 -16.05 6.38
C ASN A 122 -6.12 -15.47 5.68
N ILE A 123 -5.89 -14.57 4.74
CA ILE A 123 -6.96 -13.86 4.02
C ILE A 123 -7.49 -14.79 2.92
N SER A 124 -8.78 -15.11 2.96
CA SER A 124 -9.42 -15.88 1.89
C SER A 124 -9.46 -15.08 0.57
N PRO A 125 -9.38 -15.76 -0.60
CA PRO A 125 -9.60 -15.12 -1.89
C PRO A 125 -10.96 -14.39 -1.93
N THR A 126 -10.98 -13.27 -2.66
CA THR A 126 -12.14 -12.37 -2.77
C THR A 126 -12.77 -12.35 -4.15
N GLN A 127 -12.17 -13.07 -5.11
CA GLN A 127 -12.65 -13.29 -6.47
C GLN A 127 -12.78 -14.80 -6.72
#